data_AF-A0A0D0C226-F1
#
_entry.id   AF-A0A0D0C226-F1
#
_cell.length_a   1.000
_cell.length_b   1.000
_cell.length_c   1.000
_cell.angle_alpha   90.00
_cell.angle_beta   90.00
_cell.angle_gamma   90.00
#
_symmetry.space_group_name_H-M   'P 1'
#
loop_
_entity.id
_entity.type
_entity.pdbx_description
1 polymer ?
#
loop_
_entity_poly.entity_id
_entity_poly.type
_entity_poly.pdbx_seq_one_letter_code
_entity_poly.pdbx_strand_id
1 'polypeptide(L)'
;MRDPNTAATPPPDAAHHSQKGAPSDTTDDRSDEERKRDAELAERLSRLIEDANSRVVPLCKMIRKHIENMEAKKEEDRNESELVEQVRPLLQQAEKILNETQGMIKGADPDNRLSDRAKRHAQTHRATPEEQRLAEALKVLLEEVGGTIEWARDKLDSFPKAKRDLGPLLDALGQPLTQIVGGVGMLLAGVLNLLGNLLSGLGLDSLLKGIVAATGLDKIYSGLGLGKWLNSK
;
A
#
# COMPACT_ATOMS: atom_id res chain seq x y z
N MET A 1 -66.22 54.72 39.37
CA MET A 1 -65.98 53.27 39.15
C MET A 1 -65.32 53.14 37.79
N ARG A 2 -64.07 52.65 37.76
CA ARG A 2 -63.29 52.41 36.55
C ARG A 2 -63.00 50.91 36.48
N ASP A 3 -63.36 50.30 35.36
CA ASP A 3 -63.05 48.91 35.02
C ASP A 3 -61.55 48.75 34.71
N PRO A 4 -60.85 47.79 35.32
CA PRO A 4 -59.48 47.46 34.97
C PRO A 4 -59.46 46.23 34.05
N ASN A 5 -59.29 46.44 32.75
CA ASN A 5 -58.93 45.38 31.82
C ASN A 5 -57.57 45.70 31.19
N THR A 6 -56.49 45.28 31.87
CA THR A 6 -55.15 45.20 31.30
C THR A 6 -54.70 43.74 31.42
N ALA A 7 -54.77 43.03 30.31
CA ALA A 7 -54.25 41.68 30.17
C ALA A 7 -52.72 41.69 30.22
N ALA A 8 -52.14 40.98 31.18
CA ALA A 8 -50.74 40.59 31.20
C ALA A 8 -50.67 39.09 31.48
N THR A 9 -50.60 38.30 30.41
CA THR A 9 -50.37 36.85 30.47
C THR A 9 -48.86 36.61 30.38
N PRO A 10 -48.26 35.80 31.28
CA PRO A 10 -46.86 35.41 31.18
C PRO A 10 -46.65 34.41 30.02
N PRO A 11 -45.47 34.39 29.37
CA PRO A 11 -45.21 33.51 28.24
C PRO A 11 -45.04 32.04 28.68
N PRO A 12 -45.66 31.07 27.98
CA PRO A 12 -45.31 29.67 28.10
C PRO A 12 -44.19 29.29 27.13
N ASP A 13 -43.43 28.28 27.53
CA ASP A 13 -42.54 27.44 26.72
C ASP A 13 -41.14 27.97 26.39
N ALA A 14 -40.27 27.85 27.40
CA ALA A 14 -38.85 27.54 27.17
C ALA A 14 -38.72 26.13 26.56
N ALA A 15 -38.97 26.02 25.26
CA ALA A 15 -38.56 24.86 24.48
C ALA A 15 -37.03 24.86 24.37
N HIS A 16 -36.38 24.06 25.21
CA HIS A 16 -35.03 23.57 24.98
C HIS A 16 -34.98 22.96 23.57
N HIS A 17 -34.36 23.65 22.62
CA HIS A 17 -33.80 23.02 21.44
C HIS A 17 -32.70 22.07 21.92
N SER A 18 -33.07 20.83 22.22
CA SER A 18 -32.14 19.72 22.21
C SER A 18 -31.56 19.65 20.80
N GLN A 19 -30.36 20.20 20.65
CA GLN A 19 -29.48 19.89 19.54
C GLN A 19 -29.35 18.37 19.50
N LYS A 20 -30.07 17.77 18.56
CA LYS A 20 -29.98 16.36 18.22
C LYS A 20 -28.53 16.15 17.78
N GLY A 21 -27.74 15.54 18.66
CA GLY A 21 -26.34 15.22 18.42
C GLY A 21 -26.20 14.56 17.05
N ALA A 22 -25.14 14.96 16.34
CA ALA A 22 -24.67 14.25 15.17
C ALA A 22 -24.60 12.75 15.47
N PRO A 23 -24.87 11.86 14.50
CA PRO A 23 -24.66 10.43 14.69
C PRO A 23 -23.15 10.17 14.81
N SER A 24 -22.66 10.18 16.04
CA SER A 24 -21.42 9.55 16.45
C SER A 24 -21.77 8.11 16.79
N ASP A 25 -21.56 7.18 15.86
CA ASP A 25 -21.09 5.83 16.16
C ASP A 25 -20.93 5.04 14.85
N THR A 26 -19.71 5.06 14.32
CA THR A 26 -19.15 3.87 13.68
C THR A 26 -18.38 3.15 14.79
N THR A 27 -19.10 2.44 15.67
CA THR A 27 -18.47 1.66 16.74
C THR A 27 -17.58 0.60 16.12
N ASP A 28 -16.31 0.63 16.48
CA ASP A 28 -15.38 -0.46 16.23
C ASP A 28 -15.82 -1.65 17.10
N ASP A 29 -16.58 -2.59 16.51
CA ASP A 29 -17.18 -3.74 17.22
C ASP A 29 -16.14 -4.80 17.68
N ARG A 30 -14.84 -4.52 17.55
CA ARG A 30 -13.76 -5.40 17.99
C ARG A 30 -13.68 -5.44 19.52
N SER A 31 -13.41 -6.63 20.07
CA SER A 31 -13.03 -6.71 21.49
C SER A 31 -11.64 -6.09 21.71
N ASP A 32 -11.36 -5.66 22.94
CA ASP A 32 -10.03 -5.14 23.31
C ASP A 32 -8.91 -6.16 23.05
N GLU A 33 -9.20 -7.46 23.22
CA GLU A 33 -8.28 -8.55 22.89
C GLU A 33 -8.03 -8.69 21.38
N GLU A 34 -9.02 -8.40 20.55
CA GLU A 34 -8.84 -8.37 19.10
C GLU A 34 -8.01 -7.18 18.66
N ARG A 35 -8.29 -5.98 19.20
CA ARG A 35 -7.52 -4.76 18.91
C ARG A 35 -6.06 -4.91 19.31
N LYS A 36 -5.79 -5.48 20.48
CA LYS A 36 -4.43 -5.74 20.95
C LYS A 36 -3.68 -6.72 20.04
N ARG A 37 -4.32 -7.82 19.64
CA ARG A 37 -3.71 -8.79 18.71
C ARG A 37 -3.42 -8.20 17.34
N ASP A 38 -4.34 -7.37 16.82
CA ASP A 38 -4.16 -6.70 15.54
C ASP A 38 -2.97 -5.71 15.60
N ALA A 39 -2.87 -4.92 16.69
CA ALA A 39 -1.76 -3.99 16.91
C ALA A 39 -0.41 -4.71 17.04
N GLU A 40 -0.35 -5.80 17.83
CA GLU A 40 0.87 -6.61 17.97
C GLU A 40 1.32 -7.22 16.64
N LEU A 41 0.36 -7.67 15.81
CA LEU A 41 0.66 -8.23 14.51
C LEU A 41 1.09 -7.15 13.51
N ALA A 42 0.42 -6.00 13.48
CA ALA A 42 0.82 -4.86 12.65
C ALA A 42 2.24 -4.37 12.99
N GLU A 43 2.57 -4.29 14.28
CA GLU A 43 3.90 -3.94 14.78
C GLU A 43 4.96 -5.01 14.42
N ARG A 44 4.59 -6.29 14.45
CA ARG A 44 5.51 -7.36 14.02
C ARG A 44 5.80 -7.27 12.52
N LEU A 45 4.77 -7.05 11.70
CA LEU A 45 4.89 -6.97 10.25
C LEU A 45 5.63 -5.71 9.80
N SER A 46 5.42 -4.58 10.48
CA SER A 46 6.12 -3.33 10.17
C SER A 46 7.62 -3.51 10.32
N ARG A 47 8.08 -4.12 11.41
CA ARG A 47 9.49 -4.43 11.64
C ARG A 47 10.10 -5.34 10.57
N LEU A 48 9.36 -6.36 10.12
CA LEU A 48 9.82 -7.26 9.06
C LEU A 48 10.03 -6.51 7.74
N ILE A 49 9.09 -5.62 7.38
CA ILE A 49 9.18 -4.83 6.14
C ILE A 49 10.25 -3.73 6.25
N GLU A 50 10.41 -3.12 7.43
CA GLU A 50 11.48 -2.16 7.69
C GLU A 50 12.88 -2.81 7.59
N ASP A 51 13.06 -4.02 8.12
CA ASP A 51 14.31 -4.78 7.93
C ASP A 51 14.57 -5.04 6.44
N ALA A 52 13.56 -5.50 5.71
CA ALA A 52 13.65 -5.71 4.27
C ALA A 52 14.03 -4.43 3.55
N ASN A 53 13.36 -3.31 3.83
CA ASN A 53 13.67 -1.97 3.28
C ASN A 53 15.13 -1.59 3.51
N SER A 54 15.64 -1.76 4.73
CA SER A 54 17.03 -1.41 5.05
C SER A 54 18.06 -2.17 4.18
N ARG A 55 17.71 -3.36 3.70
CA ARG A 55 18.56 -4.24 2.89
C ARG A 55 18.35 -4.05 1.39
N VAL A 56 17.11 -3.87 0.91
CA VAL A 56 16.80 -3.79 -0.54
C VAL A 56 16.97 -2.40 -1.11
N VAL A 57 16.74 -1.34 -0.34
CA VAL A 57 16.85 0.05 -0.82
C VAL A 57 18.26 0.40 -1.33
N PRO A 58 19.35 0.04 -0.61
CA PRO A 58 20.70 0.24 -1.15
C PRO A 58 20.94 -0.49 -2.47
N LEU A 59 20.39 -1.69 -2.65
CA LEU A 59 20.50 -2.46 -3.90
C LEU A 59 19.77 -1.76 -5.04
N CYS A 60 18.56 -1.25 -4.79
CA CYS A 60 17.79 -0.47 -5.75
C CYS A 60 18.56 0.77 -6.22
N LYS A 61 19.20 1.50 -5.29
CA LYS A 61 20.05 2.65 -5.61
C LYS A 61 21.26 2.27 -6.46
N MET A 62 21.90 1.15 -6.17
CA MET A 62 23.02 0.64 -6.98
C MET A 62 22.55 0.25 -8.39
N ILE A 63 21.41 -0.44 -8.52
CA ILE A 63 20.81 -0.80 -9.83
C ILE A 63 20.58 0.45 -10.67
N ARG A 64 19.93 1.47 -10.10
CA ARG A 64 19.68 2.76 -10.78
C ARG A 64 20.98 3.39 -11.25
N LYS A 65 21.97 3.48 -10.37
CA LYS A 65 23.29 4.05 -10.69
C LYS A 65 23.98 3.34 -11.85
N HIS A 66 23.94 2.00 -11.91
CA HIS A 66 24.54 1.25 -13.02
C HIS A 66 23.85 1.53 -14.35
N ILE A 67 22.52 1.63 -14.35
CA ILE A 67 21.73 1.96 -15.55
C ILE A 67 21.98 3.41 -15.99
N GLU A 68 21.94 4.37 -15.06
CA GLU A 68 22.21 5.80 -15.34
C GLU A 68 23.61 6.00 -15.91
N ASN A 69 24.62 5.34 -15.34
CA ASN A 69 25.98 5.39 -15.86
C ASN A 69 26.08 4.83 -17.28
N MET A 70 25.30 3.80 -17.60
CA MET A 70 25.26 3.25 -18.96
C MET A 70 24.59 4.24 -19.93
N GLU A 71 23.48 4.87 -19.54
CA GLU A 71 22.79 5.88 -20.36
C GLU A 71 23.66 7.10 -20.64
N ALA A 72 24.47 7.52 -19.68
CA ALA A 72 25.36 8.67 -19.81
C ALA A 72 26.55 8.43 -20.76
N LYS A 73 26.89 7.17 -21.07
CA LYS A 73 27.93 6.84 -22.06
C LYS A 73 27.46 7.17 -23.48
N LYS A 74 28.40 7.56 -24.34
CA LYS A 74 28.17 7.65 -25.80
C LYS A 74 27.74 6.30 -26.34
N GLU A 75 26.94 6.31 -27.40
CA GLU A 75 26.34 5.08 -27.93
C GLU A 75 27.37 4.00 -28.28
N GLU A 76 28.48 4.41 -28.89
CA GLU A 76 29.63 3.56 -29.24
C GLU A 76 30.38 2.95 -28.04
N ASP A 77 30.27 3.57 -26.86
CA ASP A 77 30.94 3.15 -25.62
C ASP A 77 30.03 2.33 -24.70
N ARG A 78 28.75 2.16 -25.06
CA ARG A 78 27.77 1.42 -24.26
C ARG A 78 28.05 -0.08 -24.34
N ASN A 79 28.26 -0.71 -23.18
CA ASN A 79 28.50 -2.13 -23.06
C ASN A 79 27.38 -2.83 -22.27
N GLU A 80 26.35 -3.28 -22.99
CA GLU A 80 25.20 -3.96 -22.37
C GLU A 80 25.59 -5.20 -21.57
N SER A 81 26.66 -5.91 -21.94
CA SER A 81 27.12 -7.10 -21.20
C SER A 81 27.65 -6.72 -19.82
N GLU A 82 28.43 -5.65 -19.75
CA GLU A 82 28.94 -5.10 -18.49
C GLU A 82 27.79 -4.65 -17.57
N LEU A 83 26.76 -3.99 -18.13
CA LEU A 83 25.56 -3.62 -17.38
C LEU A 83 24.86 -4.85 -16.79
N VAL A 84 24.71 -5.91 -17.60
CA VAL A 84 24.11 -7.17 -17.14
C VAL A 84 24.91 -7.79 -16.00
N GLU A 85 26.24 -7.84 -16.11
CA GLU A 85 27.14 -8.37 -15.08
C GLU A 85 27.04 -7.59 -13.76
N GLN A 86 26.87 -6.27 -13.83
CA GLN A 86 26.75 -5.40 -12.66
C GLN A 86 25.36 -5.47 -12.00
N VAL A 87 24.29 -5.50 -12.79
CA VAL A 87 22.90 -5.39 -12.28
C VAL A 87 22.32 -6.74 -11.87
N ARG A 88 22.62 -7.82 -12.59
CA ARG A 88 22.10 -9.17 -12.30
C ARG A 88 22.28 -9.61 -10.83
N PRO A 89 23.47 -9.54 -10.22
CA PRO A 89 23.63 -9.98 -8.83
C PRO A 89 22.82 -9.15 -7.84
N LEU A 90 22.63 -7.85 -8.11
CA LEU A 90 21.84 -6.96 -7.25
C LEU A 90 20.35 -7.34 -7.30
N LEU A 91 19.82 -7.63 -8.48
CA LEU A 91 18.42 -8.08 -8.64
C LEU A 91 18.19 -9.43 -7.94
N GLN A 92 19.11 -10.39 -8.12
CA GLN A 92 19.02 -11.70 -7.46
C GLN A 92 19.09 -11.58 -5.93
N GLN A 93 19.93 -10.68 -5.41
CA GLN A 93 20.01 -10.43 -3.98
C GLN A 93 18.74 -9.77 -3.45
N ALA A 94 18.19 -8.77 -4.16
CA ALA A 94 16.93 -8.13 -3.80
C ALA A 94 15.78 -9.16 -3.80
N GLU A 95 15.69 -10.00 -4.83
CA GLU A 95 14.68 -11.05 -4.94
C GLU A 95 14.76 -12.04 -3.77
N LYS A 96 15.97 -12.47 -3.40
CA LYS A 96 16.19 -13.33 -2.23
C LYS A 96 15.67 -12.70 -0.94
N ILE A 97 15.97 -11.42 -0.71
CA ILE A 97 15.50 -10.69 0.50
C ILE A 97 13.97 -10.61 0.52
N LEU A 98 13.33 -10.29 -0.61
CA LEU A 98 11.87 -10.19 -0.68
C LEU A 98 11.19 -11.55 -0.48
N ASN A 99 11.74 -12.64 -1.04
CA ASN A 99 11.22 -13.98 -0.81
C ASN A 99 11.36 -14.43 0.66
N GLU A 100 12.50 -14.16 1.30
CA GLU A 100 12.69 -14.39 2.74
C GLU A 100 11.66 -13.62 3.56
N THR A 101 11.47 -12.34 3.24
CA THR A 101 10.51 -11.46 3.91
C THR A 101 9.07 -11.94 3.73
N GLN A 102 8.70 -12.34 2.52
CA GLN A 102 7.39 -12.91 2.21
C GLN A 102 7.13 -14.19 3.01
N GLY A 103 8.14 -15.05 3.16
CA GLY A 103 8.05 -16.24 4.01
C GLY A 103 7.87 -15.89 5.49
N MET A 104 8.60 -14.90 6.00
CA MET A 104 8.47 -14.42 7.39
C MET A 104 7.09 -13.81 7.67
N ILE A 105 6.54 -13.05 6.72
CA ILE A 105 5.20 -12.47 6.80
C ILE A 105 4.15 -13.57 6.87
N LYS A 106 4.23 -14.58 5.98
CA LYS A 106 3.34 -15.75 6.02
C LYS A 106 3.45 -16.53 7.33
N GLY A 107 4.65 -16.64 7.89
CA GLY A 107 4.85 -17.28 9.20
C GLY A 107 4.32 -16.43 10.37
N ALA A 108 4.26 -15.11 10.22
CA ALA A 108 3.69 -14.21 11.21
C ALA A 108 2.15 -14.19 11.18
N ASP A 109 1.55 -14.38 10.00
CA ASP A 109 0.11 -14.45 9.80
C ASP A 109 -0.29 -15.67 8.92
N PRO A 110 -0.25 -16.90 9.47
CA PRO A 110 -0.46 -18.13 8.69
C PRO A 110 -1.90 -18.30 8.17
N ASP A 111 -2.89 -17.77 8.89
CA ASP A 111 -4.30 -17.85 8.48
C ASP A 111 -4.74 -16.66 7.63
N ASN A 112 -3.82 -15.77 7.22
CA ASN A 112 -4.12 -14.47 6.61
C ASN A 112 -5.21 -13.70 7.40
N ARG A 113 -5.16 -13.73 8.74
CA ARG A 113 -6.16 -13.08 9.61
C ARG A 113 -6.26 -11.59 9.31
N LEU A 114 -5.18 -10.98 8.85
CA LEU A 114 -5.17 -9.61 8.34
C LEU A 114 -6.10 -9.40 7.16
N SER A 115 -6.01 -10.30 6.18
CA SER A 115 -6.72 -10.22 4.90
C SER A 115 -8.23 -10.42 5.03
N ASP A 116 -8.66 -11.13 6.07
CA ASP A 116 -10.08 -11.33 6.36
C ASP A 116 -10.68 -10.21 7.24
N ARG A 117 -9.87 -9.51 8.03
CA ARG A 117 -10.31 -8.42 8.91
C ARG A 117 -10.28 -7.04 8.25
N ALA A 118 -9.29 -6.80 7.39
CA ALA A 118 -9.33 -5.93 6.22
C ALA A 118 -10.70 -5.48 5.70
N LYS A 119 -11.52 -6.47 5.31
CA LYS A 119 -12.84 -6.29 4.70
C LYS A 119 -13.84 -5.66 5.66
N ARG A 120 -13.62 -5.79 6.97
CA ARG A 120 -14.43 -5.17 8.04
C ARG A 120 -13.97 -3.74 8.36
N HIS A 121 -12.69 -3.43 8.16
CA HIS A 121 -12.09 -2.12 8.46
C HIS A 121 -12.32 -1.04 7.39
N ALA A 122 -13.01 -1.37 6.29
CA ALA A 122 -13.39 -0.40 5.27
C ALA A 122 -14.40 0.65 5.73
N GLN A 123 -15.08 0.41 6.85
CA GLN A 123 -16.20 1.23 7.29
C GLN A 123 -15.78 2.40 8.20
N THR A 124 -14.67 2.29 8.94
CA THR A 124 -14.30 3.26 9.99
C THR A 124 -13.30 4.35 9.56
N HIS A 125 -12.70 4.25 8.37
CA HIS A 125 -11.79 5.25 7.78
C HIS A 125 -10.62 5.75 8.69
N ARG A 126 -10.25 5.01 9.74
CA ARG A 126 -9.19 5.38 10.69
C ARG A 126 -8.26 4.21 10.98
N ALA A 127 -6.96 4.41 10.76
CA ALA A 127 -5.90 3.47 11.07
C ALA A 127 -5.24 3.78 12.42
N THR A 128 -4.88 2.75 13.21
CA THR A 128 -4.11 2.90 14.46
C THR A 128 -2.65 3.34 14.18
N PRO A 129 -1.88 3.78 15.19
CA PRO A 129 -0.46 4.12 14.99
C PRO A 129 0.38 2.98 14.41
N GLU A 130 0.16 1.74 14.87
CA GLU A 130 0.89 0.54 14.41
C GLU A 130 0.56 0.23 12.95
N GLU A 131 -0.71 0.39 12.59
CA GLU A 131 -1.22 0.24 11.24
C GLU A 131 -0.69 1.34 10.28
N GLN A 132 -0.59 2.58 10.75
CA GLN A 132 0.03 3.68 9.98
C GLN A 132 1.52 3.43 9.75
N ARG A 133 2.24 2.93 10.76
CA ARG A 133 3.65 2.56 10.61
C ARG A 133 3.82 1.44 9.59
N LEU A 134 2.97 0.42 9.64
CA LEU A 134 2.96 -0.66 8.65
C LEU A 134 2.71 -0.13 7.23
N ALA A 135 1.79 0.83 7.08
CA ALA A 135 1.52 1.50 5.81
C ALA A 135 2.75 2.24 5.27
N GLU A 136 3.46 2.99 6.13
CA GLU A 136 4.67 3.72 5.71
C GLU A 136 5.79 2.76 5.32
N ALA A 137 5.97 1.66 6.06
CA ALA A 137 6.94 0.62 5.71
C ALA A 137 6.65 0.00 4.33
N LEU A 138 5.38 -0.31 4.04
CA LEU A 138 4.94 -0.80 2.72
C LEU A 138 5.13 0.23 1.62
N LYS A 139 4.84 1.50 1.90
CA LYS A 139 5.03 2.61 0.97
C LYS A 139 6.49 2.72 0.55
N VAL A 140 7.43 2.73 1.50
CA VAL A 140 8.86 2.77 1.19
C VAL A 140 9.26 1.58 0.32
N LEU A 141 8.78 0.37 0.63
CA LEU A 141 9.08 -0.82 -0.15
C LEU A 141 8.59 -0.69 -1.60
N LEU A 142 7.37 -0.16 -1.79
CA LEU A 142 6.76 0.06 -3.10
C LEU A 142 7.45 1.16 -3.90
N GLU A 143 7.72 2.31 -3.29
CA GLU A 143 8.43 3.43 -3.91
C GLU A 143 9.81 3.01 -4.39
N GLU A 144 10.57 2.32 -3.52
CA GLU A 144 11.95 2.00 -3.81
C GLU A 144 12.06 0.77 -4.72
N VAL A 145 11.40 -0.35 -4.40
CA VAL A 145 11.49 -1.58 -5.21
C VAL A 145 10.61 -1.48 -6.46
N GLY A 146 9.31 -1.21 -6.27
CA GLY A 146 8.36 -1.09 -7.38
C GLY A 146 8.73 0.03 -8.34
N GLY A 147 9.08 1.20 -7.80
CA GLY A 147 9.59 2.32 -8.58
C GLY A 147 10.88 2.00 -9.33
N THR A 148 11.79 1.20 -8.76
CA THR A 148 13.01 0.78 -9.48
C THR A 148 12.71 -0.22 -10.59
N ILE A 149 11.75 -1.14 -10.39
CA ILE A 149 11.36 -2.13 -11.40
C ILE A 149 10.85 -1.43 -12.66
N GLU A 150 9.85 -0.55 -12.52
CA GLU A 150 9.24 0.11 -13.68
C GLU A 150 10.23 1.08 -14.34
N TRP A 151 10.92 1.90 -13.55
CA TRP A 151 11.96 2.79 -14.08
C TRP A 151 13.05 2.01 -14.84
N ALA A 152 13.53 0.88 -14.30
CA ALA A 152 14.56 0.07 -14.96
C ALA A 152 14.04 -0.55 -16.25
N ARG A 153 12.79 -1.04 -16.29
CA ARG A 153 12.19 -1.56 -17.52
C ARG A 153 12.16 -0.50 -18.62
N ASP A 154 11.68 0.69 -18.28
CA ASP A 154 11.60 1.82 -19.22
C ASP A 154 12.99 2.19 -19.76
N LYS A 155 14.00 2.24 -18.90
CA LYS A 155 15.38 2.54 -19.33
C LYS A 155 15.97 1.43 -20.20
N LEU A 156 15.69 0.17 -19.87
CA LEU A 156 16.19 -0.98 -20.61
C LEU A 156 15.62 -1.09 -22.02
N ASP A 157 14.55 -0.37 -22.37
CA ASP A 157 14.06 -0.30 -23.76
C ASP A 157 15.11 0.20 -24.75
N SER A 158 16.05 1.02 -24.28
CA SER A 158 17.19 1.51 -25.08
C SER A 158 18.37 0.52 -25.15
N PHE A 159 18.27 -0.63 -24.48
CA PHE A 159 19.34 -1.63 -24.35
C PHE A 159 18.79 -3.05 -24.59
N PRO A 160 18.60 -3.47 -25.86
CA PRO A 160 17.88 -4.70 -26.20
C PRO A 160 18.49 -5.99 -25.61
N LYS A 161 19.81 -6.09 -25.52
CA LYS A 161 20.50 -7.25 -24.94
C LYS A 161 20.32 -7.26 -23.42
N ALA A 162 20.55 -6.12 -22.77
CA ALA A 162 20.37 -5.99 -21.33
C ALA A 162 18.91 -6.21 -20.92
N LYS A 163 17.94 -5.69 -21.68
CA LYS A 163 16.50 -5.93 -21.48
C LYS A 163 16.16 -7.41 -21.51
N ARG A 164 16.64 -8.15 -22.51
CA ARG A 164 16.41 -9.59 -22.61
C ARG A 164 16.95 -10.34 -21.39
N ASP A 165 18.10 -9.92 -20.89
CA ASP A 165 18.86 -10.66 -19.87
C ASP A 165 18.50 -10.26 -18.43
N LEU A 166 18.00 -9.03 -18.22
CA LEU A 166 17.59 -8.45 -16.92
C LEU A 166 16.07 -8.34 -16.74
N GLY A 167 15.30 -8.20 -17.82
CA GLY A 167 13.84 -8.09 -17.79
C GLY A 167 13.17 -9.23 -17.00
N PRO A 168 13.51 -10.50 -17.25
CA PRO A 168 12.98 -11.62 -16.46
C PRO A 168 13.30 -11.55 -14.97
N LEU A 169 14.42 -10.95 -14.57
CA LEU A 169 14.78 -10.76 -13.16
C LEU A 169 13.99 -9.63 -12.50
N LEU A 170 13.71 -8.56 -13.26
CA LEU A 170 12.81 -7.49 -12.81
C LEU A 170 11.39 -8.02 -12.61
N ASP A 171 10.93 -8.90 -13.50
CA ASP A 171 9.65 -9.60 -13.36
C ASP A 171 9.62 -10.50 -12.12
N ALA A 172 10.68 -11.30 -11.93
CA ALA A 172 10.83 -12.18 -10.78
C ALA A 172 10.84 -11.41 -9.45
N LEU A 173 11.44 -10.21 -9.42
CA LEU A 173 11.44 -9.32 -8.26
C LEU A 173 10.04 -8.76 -7.94
N GLY A 174 9.23 -8.51 -8.97
CA GLY A 174 7.86 -8.01 -8.83
C GLY A 174 6.92 -8.99 -8.14
N GLN A 175 7.11 -10.31 -8.33
CA GLN A 175 6.25 -11.32 -7.74
C GLN A 175 6.23 -11.30 -6.19
N PRO A 176 7.35 -11.43 -5.46
CA PRO A 176 7.33 -11.36 -4.01
C PRO A 176 6.91 -9.97 -3.50
N LEU A 177 7.23 -8.88 -4.22
CA LEU A 177 6.74 -7.54 -3.88
C LEU A 177 5.20 -7.50 -3.86
N THR A 178 4.55 -7.95 -4.93
CA THR A 178 3.07 -7.98 -5.01
C THR A 178 2.46 -8.90 -3.96
N GLN A 179 3.14 -9.99 -3.59
CA GLN A 179 2.66 -10.90 -2.55
C GLN A 179 2.80 -10.33 -1.13
N ILE A 180 3.89 -9.62 -0.83
CA ILE A 180 4.06 -8.89 0.44
C ILE A 180 2.95 -7.84 0.55
N VAL A 181 2.81 -7.00 -0.47
CA VAL A 181 1.80 -5.94 -0.47
C VAL A 181 0.39 -6.51 -0.48
N GLY A 182 0.14 -7.62 -1.17
CA GLY A 182 -1.16 -8.25 -1.19
C GLY A 182 -1.55 -8.92 0.13
N GLY A 183 -0.61 -9.64 0.75
CA GLY A 183 -0.84 -10.32 2.03
C GLY A 183 -1.00 -9.36 3.20
N VAL A 184 -0.29 -8.22 3.17
CA VAL A 184 -0.33 -7.22 4.23
C VAL A 184 -1.34 -6.12 3.92
N GLY A 185 -1.40 -5.65 2.68
CA GLY A 185 -2.16 -4.47 2.26
C GLY A 185 -3.66 -4.61 2.37
N MET A 186 -4.22 -5.83 2.43
CA MET A 186 -5.65 -6.00 2.70
C MET A 186 -6.07 -5.34 4.01
N LEU A 187 -5.19 -5.29 5.02
CA LEU A 187 -5.44 -4.84 6.38
C LEU A 187 -6.46 -3.73 6.61
N LEU A 188 -6.46 -2.68 5.79
CA LEU A 188 -7.22 -1.46 6.06
C LEU A 188 -7.61 -0.80 4.75
N ALA A 189 -8.88 -0.41 4.60
CA ALA A 189 -9.23 0.47 3.48
C ALA A 189 -8.46 1.80 3.52
N GLY A 190 -8.02 2.24 4.70
CA GLY A 190 -7.12 3.39 4.83
C GLY A 190 -5.77 3.15 4.17
N VAL A 191 -5.16 1.97 4.38
CA VAL A 191 -3.87 1.58 3.77
C VAL A 191 -4.04 1.27 2.29
N LEU A 192 -5.11 0.59 1.87
CA LEU A 192 -5.40 0.37 0.45
C LEU A 192 -5.67 1.69 -0.30
N ASN A 193 -6.32 2.67 0.33
CA ASN A 193 -6.53 3.98 -0.27
C ASN A 193 -5.21 4.78 -0.34
N LEU A 194 -4.37 4.73 0.69
CA LEU A 194 -3.02 5.29 0.68
C LEU A 194 -2.15 4.64 -0.40
N LEU A 195 -2.12 3.31 -0.46
CA LEU A 195 -1.39 2.54 -1.46
C LEU A 195 -1.95 2.75 -2.87
N GLY A 196 -3.27 2.84 -3.04
CA GLY A 196 -3.92 3.11 -4.32
C GLY A 196 -3.60 4.51 -4.84
N ASN A 197 -3.67 5.53 -3.99
CA ASN A 197 -3.29 6.91 -4.33
C ASN A 197 -1.78 7.03 -4.60
N LEU A 198 -0.96 6.24 -3.89
CA LEU A 198 0.48 6.20 -4.10
C LEU A 198 0.85 5.53 -5.43
N LEU A 199 0.36 4.31 -5.66
CA LEU A 199 0.66 3.55 -6.86
C LEU A 199 0.19 4.27 -8.13
N SER A 200 -0.99 4.89 -8.08
CA SER A 200 -1.49 5.74 -9.19
C SER A 200 -0.67 7.02 -9.35
N GLY A 201 -0.26 7.67 -8.25
CA GLY A 201 0.61 8.84 -8.28
C GLY A 201 2.03 8.58 -8.82
N LEU A 202 2.52 7.34 -8.71
CA LEU A 202 3.83 6.91 -9.18
C LEU A 202 3.81 6.29 -10.59
N GLY A 203 2.64 6.10 -11.20
CA GLY A 203 2.52 5.42 -12.49
C GLY A 203 2.76 3.91 -12.44
N LEU A 204 2.65 3.28 -11.26
CA LEU A 204 2.89 1.84 -11.04
C LEU A 204 1.64 0.99 -11.34
N ASP A 205 0.97 1.25 -12.47
CA ASP A 205 -0.33 0.66 -12.80
C ASP A 205 -0.27 -0.86 -13.04
N SER A 206 0.85 -1.35 -13.58
CA SER A 206 1.15 -2.79 -13.74
C SER A 206 1.23 -3.49 -12.39
N LEU A 207 1.91 -2.86 -11.42
CA LEU A 207 2.06 -3.38 -10.06
C LEU A 207 0.73 -3.34 -9.30
N LEU A 208 -0.04 -2.25 -9.44
CA LEU A 208 -1.40 -2.13 -8.91
C LEU A 208 -2.28 -3.27 -9.44
N LYS A 209 -2.30 -3.51 -10.76
CA LYS A 209 -3.04 -4.61 -11.38
C LYS A 209 -2.58 -5.97 -10.86
N GLY A 210 -1.28 -6.15 -10.68
CA GLY A 210 -0.69 -7.37 -10.10
C GLY A 210 -1.15 -7.62 -8.66
N ILE A 211 -1.17 -6.59 -7.81
CA ILE A 211 -1.68 -6.68 -6.44
C ILE A 211 -3.18 -6.98 -6.44
N VAL A 212 -3.97 -6.27 -7.25
CA VAL A 212 -5.43 -6.50 -7.35
C VAL A 212 -5.74 -7.92 -7.78
N ALA A 213 -4.99 -8.45 -8.75
CA ALA A 213 -5.12 -9.84 -9.21
C ALA A 213 -4.67 -10.86 -8.16
N ALA A 214 -3.53 -10.63 -7.51
CA ALA A 214 -2.97 -11.54 -6.50
C ALA A 214 -3.83 -11.65 -5.22
N THR A 215 -4.56 -10.59 -4.90
CA THR A 215 -5.42 -10.51 -3.71
C THR A 215 -6.87 -10.88 -3.97
N GLY A 216 -7.30 -11.01 -5.23
CA GLY A 216 -8.71 -11.19 -5.59
C GLY A 216 -9.58 -9.97 -5.24
N LEU A 217 -8.96 -8.79 -5.09
CA LEU A 217 -9.66 -7.53 -4.81
C LEU A 217 -10.64 -7.16 -5.93
N ASP A 218 -10.38 -7.60 -7.16
CA ASP A 218 -11.28 -7.47 -8.31
C ASP A 218 -12.70 -8.00 -8.01
N LYS A 219 -12.81 -9.10 -7.26
CA LYS A 219 -14.09 -9.71 -6.86
C LYS A 219 -14.80 -8.91 -5.76
N ILE A 220 -14.05 -8.20 -4.93
CA ILE A 220 -14.59 -7.35 -3.86
C ILE A 220 -15.06 -6.01 -4.45
N TYR A 221 -14.26 -5.39 -5.32
CA TYR A 221 -14.62 -4.15 -6.01
C TYR A 221 -15.80 -4.33 -6.98
N SER A 222 -15.87 -5.48 -7.68
CA SER A 222 -17.04 -5.82 -8.51
C SER A 222 -18.29 -6.13 -7.68
N GLY A 223 -18.16 -6.79 -6.53
CA GLY A 223 -19.25 -7.04 -5.58
C GLY A 223 -19.78 -5.79 -4.88
N LEU A 224 -18.97 -4.72 -4.75
CA LEU A 224 -19.34 -3.44 -4.16
C LEU A 224 -19.84 -2.39 -5.17
N GLY A 225 -19.95 -2.74 -6.46
CA GLY A 225 -20.44 -1.82 -7.51
C GLY A 225 -19.45 -0.70 -7.90
N LEU A 226 -18.20 -0.76 -7.43
CA LEU A 226 -17.14 0.21 -7.70
C LEU A 226 -16.40 -0.04 -9.03
N GLY A 227 -16.80 -1.07 -9.79
CA GLY A 227 -16.22 -1.40 -11.10
C GLY A 227 -16.29 -0.28 -12.16
N LYS A 228 -17.07 0.79 -11.92
CA LYS A 228 -17.08 1.99 -12.78
C LYS A 228 -15.90 2.93 -12.56
N TRP A 229 -15.21 2.88 -11.42
CA TRP A 229 -14.11 3.79 -11.09
C TRP A 229 -12.76 3.29 -11.63
N LEU A 230 -12.52 1.98 -11.60
CA LEU A 230 -11.33 1.33 -12.17
C LEU A 230 -11.31 1.29 -13.71
N ASN A 231 -12.40 1.70 -14.36
CA ASN A 231 -12.56 1.66 -15.81
C ASN A 231 -12.86 3.04 -16.42
N SER A 232 -12.62 4.13 -15.67
CA SER A 232 -12.57 5.46 -16.29
C SER A 232 -11.20 5.67 -16.92
N LYS A 233 -11.26 5.96 -18.22
CA LYS A 233 -10.16 6.15 -19.18
C LYS A 233 -8.99 6.98 -18.69
#